data_AF-A0A661H8Q0-F1
#
_entry.id   AF-A0A661H8Q0-F1
#
_cell.length_a   1.000
_cell.length_b   1.000
_cell.length_c   1.000
_cell.angle_alpha   90.00
_cell.angle_beta   90.00
_cell.angle_gamma   90.00
#
_symmetry.space_group_name_H-M   'P 1'
#
loop_
_entity.id
_entity.type
_entity.pdbx_description
1 polymer ?
#
loop_
_entity_poly.entity_id
_entity_poly.type
_entity_poly.pdbx_seq_one_letter_code
_entity_poly.pdbx_strand_id
1 'polypeptide(L)'
;MFYHRRRRGRRLIQNRHFRLTARTVAALAVLLAIPAFAQQDRWWRVELLIFSHESAQPTEQWEPTPDLAYPSAAHFLVEPGRVEDNLAQYHADSEVDKSVPDQIALLPRPFVTLPGTQLEFRGKAAYMQRSGKYQTLFHRTWVQPVVDQASALPIILDRSGDTGQWPRLQGSIKLYLSRYLHLETNLWLNTPGDYLPGVWRMPPPPLGPPSLIIEALPEPESL
;
A
#
# COMPACT_ATOMS: atom_id res chain seq x y z
N MET A 1 5.92 -20.51 -52.33
CA MET A 1 5.29 -21.75 -51.83
C MET A 1 3.79 -21.54 -51.85
N PHE A 2 3.07 -22.36 -52.62
CA PHE A 2 1.74 -22.11 -53.19
C PHE A 2 0.59 -22.68 -52.33
N TYR A 3 -0.53 -21.92 -52.29
CA TYR A 3 -1.97 -22.30 -52.31
C TYR A 3 -2.52 -23.32 -51.28
N HIS A 4 -3.72 -23.14 -50.70
CA HIS A 4 -4.99 -23.27 -51.43
C HIS A 4 -6.21 -22.63 -50.76
N ARG A 5 -6.85 -21.74 -51.51
CA ARG A 5 -8.27 -21.36 -51.45
C ARG A 5 -9.12 -22.47 -52.08
N ARG A 6 -10.22 -22.90 -51.44
CA ARG A 6 -11.30 -23.67 -52.09
C ARG A 6 -12.64 -22.93 -51.97
N ARG A 7 -13.13 -22.44 -53.11
CA ARG A 7 -14.55 -22.20 -53.40
C ARG A 7 -14.97 -23.23 -54.46
N ARG A 8 -16.12 -23.90 -54.26
CA ARG A 8 -17.06 -24.49 -55.25
C ARG A 8 -18.06 -25.32 -54.44
N GLY A 9 -19.36 -25.31 -54.66
CA GLY A 9 -20.18 -24.67 -55.68
C GLY A 9 -21.67 -24.80 -55.32
N ARG A 10 -22.47 -23.95 -55.95
CA ARG A 10 -23.94 -23.99 -55.94
C ARG A 10 -24.43 -25.28 -56.60
N ARG A 11 -25.46 -25.92 -56.03
CA ARG A 11 -26.54 -26.58 -56.77
C ARG A 11 -27.88 -26.13 -56.17
N LEU A 12 -28.80 -25.84 -57.08
CA LEU A 12 -30.14 -25.34 -56.86
C LEU A 12 -31.14 -26.49 -57.14
N ILE A 13 -32.38 -26.33 -56.67
CA ILE A 13 -33.61 -27.11 -56.99
C ILE A 13 -33.73 -28.38 -56.10
N GLN A 14 -34.82 -28.65 -55.36
CA GLN A 14 -36.25 -28.53 -55.69
C GLN A 14 -37.13 -28.48 -54.42
N ASN A 15 -38.18 -27.64 -54.46
CA ASN A 15 -39.28 -27.61 -53.49
C ASN A 15 -40.10 -28.90 -53.49
N ARG A 16 -40.43 -29.44 -52.32
CA ARG A 16 -41.71 -30.12 -52.06
C ARG A 16 -42.17 -29.85 -50.62
N HIS A 17 -43.39 -29.33 -50.51
CA HIS A 17 -44.06 -29.00 -49.26
C HIS A 17 -44.32 -30.26 -48.42
N PHE A 18 -43.94 -30.23 -47.14
CA PHE A 18 -44.53 -31.11 -46.13
C PHE A 18 -44.70 -30.39 -44.79
N ARG A 19 -45.96 -29.99 -44.56
CA ARG A 19 -46.72 -29.81 -43.33
C ARG A 19 -45.94 -29.60 -42.00
N LEU A 20 -46.07 -28.36 -41.51
CA LEU A 20 -46.18 -27.90 -40.12
C LEU A 20 -46.04 -28.96 -39.01
N THR A 21 -44.91 -28.90 -38.28
CA THR A 21 -44.93 -29.02 -36.82
C THR A 21 -44.02 -27.97 -36.21
N ALA A 22 -44.58 -27.20 -35.28
CA ALA A 22 -43.97 -26.06 -34.63
C ALA A 22 -42.81 -26.48 -33.73
N ARG A 23 -41.64 -25.86 -33.89
CA ARG A 23 -40.65 -25.68 -32.82
C ARG A 23 -39.99 -24.32 -32.98
N THR A 24 -40.57 -23.33 -32.31
CA THR A 24 -39.96 -22.04 -32.02
C THR A 24 -38.66 -22.26 -31.26
N VAL A 25 -37.51 -22.09 -31.92
CA VAL A 25 -36.24 -21.89 -31.22
C VAL A 25 -36.19 -20.41 -30.84
N ALA A 26 -36.76 -20.09 -29.69
CA ALA A 26 -36.48 -18.84 -29.02
C ALA A 26 -35.02 -18.91 -28.52
N ALA A 27 -34.11 -18.21 -29.21
CA ALA A 27 -32.79 -17.95 -28.69
C ALA A 27 -32.91 -16.98 -27.51
N LEU A 28 -33.16 -17.54 -26.33
CA LEU A 28 -33.06 -16.82 -25.06
C LEU A 28 -31.57 -16.51 -24.85
N ALA A 29 -31.14 -15.33 -25.27
CA ALA A 29 -29.89 -14.73 -24.81
C ALA A 29 -30.05 -14.48 -23.31
N VAL A 30 -29.74 -15.48 -22.49
CA VAL A 30 -29.54 -15.30 -21.06
C VAL A 30 -28.31 -14.41 -20.94
N LEU A 31 -28.53 -13.09 -20.82
CA LEU A 31 -27.58 -12.23 -20.15
C LEU A 31 -27.41 -12.80 -18.75
N LEU A 32 -26.39 -13.63 -18.57
CA LEU A 32 -25.79 -13.86 -17.27
C LEU A 32 -25.28 -12.48 -16.84
N ALA A 33 -26.12 -11.75 -16.11
CA ALA A 33 -25.67 -10.68 -15.25
C ALA A 33 -24.67 -11.36 -14.30
N ILE A 34 -23.38 -11.26 -14.63
CA ILE A 34 -22.33 -11.54 -13.66
C ILE A 34 -22.69 -10.64 -12.48
N PRO A 35 -22.99 -11.18 -11.29
CA PRO A 35 -23.12 -10.31 -10.14
C PRO A 35 -21.75 -9.61 -10.05
N ALA A 36 -21.72 -8.31 -10.27
CA ALA A 36 -20.61 -7.51 -9.83
C ALA A 36 -20.52 -7.83 -8.34
N PHE A 37 -19.51 -8.58 -7.92
CA PHE A 37 -19.23 -8.76 -6.52
C PHE A 37 -19.05 -7.35 -6.00
N ALA A 38 -20.05 -6.84 -5.28
CA ALA A 38 -19.90 -5.63 -4.51
C ALA A 38 -18.78 -5.96 -3.52
N GLN A 39 -17.58 -5.48 -3.82
CA GLN A 39 -16.43 -5.58 -2.96
C GLN A 39 -16.77 -4.75 -1.73
N GLN A 40 -17.37 -5.39 -0.73
CA GLN A 40 -17.56 -4.76 0.56
C GLN A 40 -16.17 -4.50 1.11
N ASP A 41 -15.72 -3.24 1.07
CA ASP A 41 -14.48 -2.82 1.69
C ASP A 41 -14.52 -3.22 3.16
N ARG A 42 -13.75 -4.26 3.50
CA ARG A 42 -13.67 -4.73 4.87
C ARG A 42 -12.75 -3.78 5.62
N TRP A 43 -13.28 -3.12 6.63
CA TRP A 43 -12.51 -2.26 7.51
C TRP A 43 -11.80 -3.07 8.59
N TRP A 44 -10.50 -2.88 8.72
CA TRP A 44 -9.66 -3.59 9.70
C TRP A 44 -8.96 -2.58 10.60
N ARG A 45 -8.84 -2.93 11.88
CA ARG A 45 -7.84 -2.32 12.77
C ARG A 45 -6.55 -3.12 12.63
N VAL A 46 -5.49 -2.44 12.22
CA VAL A 46 -4.16 -3.03 12.03
C VAL A 46 -3.27 -2.51 13.14
N GLU A 47 -2.57 -3.41 13.82
CA GLU A 47 -1.46 -3.06 14.71
C GLU A 47 -0.18 -3.71 14.20
N LEU A 48 0.86 -2.91 14.02
CA LEU A 48 2.15 -3.35 13.52
C LEU A 48 3.25 -2.99 14.52
N LEU A 49 4.03 -4.01 14.90
CA LEU A 49 5.20 -3.88 15.76
C LEU A 49 6.41 -4.46 15.01
N ILE A 50 7.37 -3.59 14.66
CA ILE A 50 8.65 -3.96 14.05
C ILE A 50 9.75 -3.71 15.08
N PHE A 51 10.66 -4.67 15.21
CA PHE A 51 11.78 -4.60 16.14
C PHE A 51 13.02 -5.26 15.53
N SER A 52 14.21 -4.81 15.95
CA SER A 52 15.46 -5.51 15.70
C SER A 52 15.78 -6.43 16.87
N HIS A 53 16.50 -7.52 16.59
CA HIS A 53 17.14 -8.36 17.59
C HIS A 53 18.64 -8.05 17.61
N GLU A 54 19.14 -7.58 18.75
CA GLU A 54 20.53 -7.21 18.95
C GLU A 54 21.32 -8.45 19.36
N SER A 55 21.80 -9.25 18.39
CA SER A 55 22.65 -10.41 18.65
C SER A 55 24.12 -10.11 18.41
N ALA A 56 25.00 -10.60 19.29
CA ALA A 56 26.46 -10.45 19.14
C ALA A 56 27.06 -11.33 18.03
N GLN A 57 26.30 -12.33 17.56
CA GLN A 57 26.66 -13.20 16.43
C GLN A 57 25.46 -13.28 15.48
N PRO A 58 25.39 -12.40 14.47
CA PRO A 58 24.35 -12.49 13.46
C PRO A 58 24.61 -13.70 12.56
N THR A 59 23.72 -14.69 12.60
CA THR A 59 23.70 -15.80 11.62
C THR A 59 23.10 -15.36 10.28
N GLU A 60 22.41 -14.23 10.28
CA GLU A 60 21.72 -13.69 9.11
C GLU A 60 22.69 -12.88 8.24
N GLN A 61 22.91 -13.36 7.01
CA GLN A 61 23.71 -12.68 6.00
C GLN A 61 22.76 -11.95 5.04
N TRP A 62 22.76 -10.62 5.12
CA TRP A 62 21.99 -9.76 4.22
C TRP A 62 22.75 -9.53 2.91
N GLU A 63 22.02 -9.32 1.83
CA GLU A 63 22.61 -8.85 0.59
C GLU A 63 23.31 -7.50 0.86
N PRO A 64 24.61 -7.33 0.55
CA PRO A 64 25.32 -6.09 0.86
C PRO A 64 24.88 -4.89 0.01
N THR A 65 24.28 -5.14 -1.15
CA THR A 65 23.87 -4.11 -2.13
C THR A 65 22.45 -4.38 -2.63
N PRO A 66 21.44 -4.32 -1.76
CA PRO A 66 20.05 -4.50 -2.18
C PRO A 66 19.62 -3.32 -3.07
N ASP A 67 18.73 -3.59 -4.03
CA ASP A 67 18.08 -2.53 -4.81
C ASP A 67 16.99 -1.87 -3.94
N LEU A 68 17.35 -0.75 -3.33
CA LEU A 68 16.46 0.00 -2.44
C LEU A 68 15.62 0.98 -3.26
N ALA A 69 14.32 0.72 -3.33
CA ALA A 69 13.39 1.58 -4.06
C ALA A 69 12.06 1.73 -3.33
N TYR A 70 11.51 2.93 -3.40
CA TYR A 70 10.16 3.24 -2.95
C TYR A 70 9.15 3.08 -4.09
N PRO A 71 7.91 2.65 -3.79
CA PRO A 71 6.84 2.61 -4.77
C PRO A 71 6.46 4.04 -5.21
N SER A 72 6.07 4.19 -6.48
CA SER A 72 5.67 5.48 -7.05
C SER A 72 4.33 6.01 -6.53
N ALA A 73 3.48 5.12 -6.00
CA ALA A 73 2.19 5.47 -5.40
C ALA A 73 2.07 4.74 -4.05
N ALA A 74 1.74 5.48 -2.99
CA ALA A 74 1.66 4.95 -1.65
C ALA A 74 0.76 5.81 -0.74
N HIS A 75 0.37 5.22 0.38
CA HIS A 75 -0.21 5.92 1.52
C HIS A 75 0.87 6.29 2.54
N PHE A 76 0.58 7.32 3.32
CA PHE A 76 1.32 7.64 4.54
C PHE A 76 0.39 7.49 5.74
N LEU A 77 0.95 7.05 6.87
CA LEU A 77 0.22 7.13 8.12
C LEU A 77 0.17 8.58 8.59
N VAL A 78 -1.01 9.05 8.99
CA VAL A 78 -1.20 10.37 9.60
C VAL A 78 -1.15 10.20 11.12
N GLU A 79 -0.19 10.87 11.75
CA GLU A 79 -0.01 10.87 13.19
C GLU A 79 -0.55 12.19 13.76
N PRO A 80 -1.69 12.19 14.50
CA PRO A 80 -2.33 13.44 14.95
C PRO A 80 -1.40 14.39 15.70
N GLY A 81 -0.63 13.89 16.66
CA GLY A 81 0.35 14.72 17.40
C GLY A 81 1.42 15.35 16.50
N ARG A 82 1.82 14.65 15.43
CA ARG A 82 2.78 15.22 14.46
C ARG A 82 2.14 16.28 13.58
N VAL A 83 0.86 16.14 13.24
CA VAL A 83 0.13 17.19 12.52
C VAL A 83 0.11 18.47 13.36
N GLU A 84 -0.15 18.34 14.66
CA GLU A 84 -0.09 19.46 15.62
C GLU A 84 1.31 20.08 15.66
N ASP A 85 2.37 19.28 15.77
CA ASP A 85 3.77 19.75 15.78
C ASP A 85 4.13 20.48 14.48
N ASN A 86 3.74 19.92 13.32
CA ASN A 86 3.99 20.53 12.02
C ASN A 86 3.26 21.86 11.87
N LEU A 87 2.01 21.96 12.32
CA LEU A 87 1.24 23.21 12.26
C LEU A 87 1.87 24.29 13.14
N ALA A 88 2.36 23.91 14.32
CA ALA A 88 3.09 24.80 15.20
C ALA A 88 4.43 25.25 14.57
N GLN A 89 5.16 24.34 13.93
CA GLN A 89 6.46 24.62 13.32
C GLN A 89 6.38 25.51 12.08
N TYR A 90 5.40 25.27 11.20
CA TYR A 90 5.30 25.97 9.91
C TYR A 90 4.33 27.15 9.93
N HIS A 91 3.68 27.45 11.06
CA HIS A 91 2.64 28.49 11.17
C HIS A 91 1.59 28.39 10.05
N ALA A 92 1.30 27.18 9.60
CA ALA A 92 0.45 26.93 8.44
C ALA A 92 -1.02 26.89 8.85
N ASP A 93 -1.88 27.48 8.03
CA ASP A 93 -3.32 27.23 8.09
C ASP A 93 -3.60 25.88 7.42
N SER A 94 -4.14 24.90 8.17
CA SER A 94 -4.60 23.64 7.58
C SER A 94 -5.96 23.84 6.92
N GLU A 95 -6.00 23.81 5.60
CA GLU A 95 -7.26 23.69 4.88
C GLU A 95 -7.65 22.20 4.76
N VAL A 96 -8.62 21.78 5.58
CA VAL A 96 -9.28 20.49 5.37
C VAL A 96 -10.20 20.65 4.17
N ASP A 97 -9.98 19.88 3.11
CA ASP A 97 -10.90 19.82 1.97
C ASP A 97 -12.32 19.46 2.45
N LYS A 98 -13.21 20.47 2.43
CA LYS A 98 -14.61 20.36 2.87
C LYS A 98 -15.53 19.79 1.80
N SER A 99 -15.00 19.37 0.64
CA SER A 99 -15.80 18.84 -0.46
C SER A 99 -16.35 17.43 -0.23
N VAL A 100 -16.02 16.79 0.92
CA VAL A 100 -16.48 15.45 1.28
C VAL A 100 -17.94 15.52 1.79
N PRO A 101 -18.92 14.90 1.10
CA PRO A 101 -20.31 14.88 1.56
C PRO A 101 -20.47 14.23 2.93
N ASP A 102 -21.38 14.77 3.76
CA ASP A 102 -21.69 14.32 5.15
C ASP A 102 -21.96 12.81 5.30
N GLN A 103 -22.30 12.10 4.22
CA GLN A 103 -22.50 10.64 4.24
C GLN A 103 -21.22 9.82 4.46
N ILE A 104 -20.03 10.41 4.24
CA ILE A 104 -18.72 9.77 4.52
C ILE A 104 -18.34 9.86 6.01
N ALA A 105 -19.06 10.64 6.83
CA ALA A 105 -18.77 10.85 8.25
C ALA A 105 -19.00 9.61 9.16
N LEU A 106 -19.55 8.51 8.64
CA LEU A 106 -19.80 7.27 9.41
C LEU A 106 -18.65 6.26 9.34
N LEU A 107 -17.71 6.40 8.39
CA LEU A 107 -16.54 5.54 8.29
C LEU A 107 -15.34 6.22 8.97
N PRO A 108 -14.48 5.47 9.66
CA PRO A 108 -13.31 6.07 10.27
C PRO A 108 -12.35 6.58 9.18
N ARG A 109 -11.59 7.64 9.46
CA ARG A 109 -10.56 8.13 8.53
C ARG A 109 -9.48 7.06 8.38
N PRO A 110 -9.24 6.51 7.19
CA PRO A 110 -8.25 5.46 7.01
C PRO A 110 -6.84 6.03 7.16
N PHE A 111 -5.88 5.17 7.54
CA PHE A 111 -4.45 5.50 7.67
C PHE A 111 -4.12 6.55 8.73
N VAL A 112 -5.07 6.94 9.58
CA VAL A 112 -4.81 7.77 10.77
C VAL A 112 -4.46 6.85 11.94
N THR A 113 -3.31 7.09 12.59
CA THR A 113 -2.89 6.30 13.74
C THR A 113 -3.80 6.54 14.93
N LEU A 114 -4.17 5.48 15.65
CA LEU A 114 -4.95 5.56 16.88
C LEU A 114 -4.01 5.80 18.08
N PRO A 115 -4.53 6.32 19.20
CA PRO A 115 -3.75 6.55 20.41
C PRO A 115 -3.07 5.27 20.93
N GLY A 116 -1.93 5.44 21.61
CA GLY A 116 -1.16 4.32 22.17
C GLY A 116 -1.89 3.47 23.22
N THR A 117 -3.02 3.95 23.75
CA THR A 117 -3.93 3.17 24.60
C THR A 117 -4.64 2.04 23.86
N GLN A 118 -4.68 2.09 22.53
CA GLN A 118 -5.27 1.06 21.66
C GLN A 118 -4.25 0.04 21.14
N LEU A 119 -2.98 0.14 21.56
CA LEU A 119 -1.95 -0.86 21.23
C LEU A 119 -2.13 -2.09 22.12
N GLU A 120 -2.61 -3.19 21.54
CA GLU A 120 -2.81 -4.47 22.19
C GLU A 120 -1.45 -5.13 22.51
N PHE A 121 -0.41 -4.90 21.69
CA PHE A 121 0.93 -5.48 21.91
C PHE A 121 1.82 -4.67 22.85
N ARG A 122 1.31 -3.62 23.49
CA ARG A 122 2.11 -2.75 24.38
C ARG A 122 2.83 -3.52 25.48
N GLY A 123 2.16 -4.48 26.12
CA GLY A 123 2.77 -5.31 27.17
C GLY A 123 3.93 -6.15 26.64
N LYS A 124 3.77 -6.75 25.45
CA LYS A 124 4.80 -7.57 24.79
C LYS A 124 5.97 -6.71 24.31
N ALA A 125 5.71 -5.56 23.70
CA ALA A 125 6.73 -4.60 23.29
C ALA A 125 7.59 -4.15 24.50
N ALA A 126 6.93 -3.78 25.60
CA ALA A 126 7.63 -3.37 26.82
C ALA A 126 8.44 -4.52 27.45
N TYR A 127 7.92 -5.74 27.41
CA TYR A 127 8.68 -6.92 27.87
C TYR A 127 9.93 -7.17 27.02
N MET A 128 9.81 -7.11 25.70
CA MET A 128 10.94 -7.30 24.78
C MET A 128 12.02 -6.25 24.99
N GLN A 129 11.63 -4.97 25.10
CA GLN A 129 12.56 -3.86 25.37
C GLN A 129 13.31 -4.05 26.70
N ARG A 130 12.61 -4.46 27.77
CA ARG A 130 13.23 -4.69 29.09
C ARG A 130 14.28 -5.81 29.09
N SER A 131 14.19 -6.77 28.17
CA SER A 131 15.18 -7.84 28.05
C SER A 131 16.52 -7.37 27.50
N GLY A 132 16.59 -6.16 26.92
CA GLY A 132 17.79 -5.59 26.31
C GLY A 132 18.20 -6.22 24.97
N LYS A 133 17.57 -7.32 24.57
CA LYS A 133 17.87 -8.03 23.31
C LYS A 133 17.13 -7.47 22.10
N TYR A 134 16.09 -6.67 22.33
CA TYR A 134 15.23 -6.18 21.27
C TYR A 134 15.07 -4.67 21.35
N GLN A 135 15.13 -4.01 20.20
CA GLN A 135 14.85 -2.59 20.06
C GLN A 135 13.63 -2.39 19.18
N THR A 136 12.62 -1.67 19.67
CA THR A 136 11.46 -1.30 18.85
C THR A 136 11.88 -0.28 17.80
N LEU A 137 11.57 -0.58 16.55
CA LEU A 137 11.81 0.29 15.39
C LEU A 137 10.53 1.00 14.95
N PHE A 138 9.38 0.33 15.07
CA PHE A 138 8.07 0.88 14.74
C PHE A 138 6.99 0.21 15.60
N HIS A 139 6.06 0.98 16.15
CA HIS A 139 4.88 0.44 16.83
C HIS A 139 3.70 1.40 16.69
N ARG A 140 2.74 1.04 15.84
CA ARG A 140 1.53 1.84 15.59
C ARG A 140 0.31 0.95 15.38
N THR A 141 -0.85 1.54 15.61
CA THR A 141 -2.15 0.95 15.28
C THR A 141 -2.97 1.98 14.49
N TRP A 142 -3.74 1.54 13.51
CA TRP A 142 -4.58 2.38 12.66
C TRP A 142 -5.75 1.57 12.12
N VAL A 143 -6.67 2.23 11.43
CA VAL A 143 -7.75 1.59 10.69
C VAL A 143 -7.60 1.83 9.19
N GLN A 144 -7.94 0.84 8.37
CA GLN A 144 -7.96 0.99 6.92
C GLN A 144 -8.95 0.00 6.28
N PRO A 145 -9.49 0.33 5.09
CA PRO A 145 -10.10 -0.69 4.24
C PRO A 145 -9.00 -1.65 3.75
N VAL A 146 -9.29 -2.94 3.76
CA VAL A 146 -8.44 -3.95 3.12
C VAL A 146 -9.11 -4.39 1.84
N VAL A 147 -8.47 -4.03 0.73
CA VAL A 147 -8.91 -4.28 -0.63
C VAL A 147 -8.11 -5.43 -1.25
N ASP A 148 -8.45 -5.81 -2.48
CA ASP A 148 -7.69 -6.82 -3.22
C ASP A 148 -6.26 -6.36 -3.57
N GLN A 149 -5.41 -7.31 -3.99
CA GLN A 149 -4.00 -7.04 -4.29
C GLN A 149 -3.77 -5.97 -5.36
N ALA A 150 -4.63 -5.90 -6.39
CA ALA A 150 -4.47 -4.96 -7.49
C ALA A 150 -4.87 -3.53 -7.07
N SER A 151 -5.85 -3.42 -6.18
CA SER A 151 -6.32 -2.14 -5.65
C SER A 151 -5.50 -1.62 -4.46
N ALA A 152 -4.75 -2.48 -3.77
CA ALA A 152 -4.01 -2.10 -2.57
C ALA A 152 -2.73 -1.31 -2.90
N LEU A 153 -2.55 -0.18 -2.20
CA LEU A 153 -1.32 0.61 -2.24
C LEU A 153 -0.43 0.32 -1.02
N PRO A 154 0.91 0.36 -1.18
CA PRO A 154 1.83 0.30 -0.05
C PRO A 154 1.67 1.48 0.90
N ILE A 155 2.09 1.30 2.14
CA ILE A 155 2.20 2.32 3.20
C ILE A 155 3.69 2.55 3.45
N ILE A 156 4.13 3.80 3.32
CA ILE A 156 5.51 4.19 3.59
C ILE A 156 5.75 4.23 5.10
N LEU A 157 6.79 3.51 5.54
CA LEU A 157 7.29 3.50 6.91
C LEU A 157 8.63 4.25 6.97
N ASP A 158 8.64 5.47 6.47
CA ASP A 158 9.79 6.35 6.42
C ASP A 158 9.35 7.82 6.40
N ARG A 159 10.18 8.69 6.99
CA ARG A 159 10.01 10.15 7.04
C ARG A 159 11.27 10.91 6.60
N SER A 160 12.30 10.21 6.12
CA SER A 160 13.55 10.84 5.68
C SER A 160 13.35 11.83 4.53
N GLY A 161 12.29 11.68 3.73
CA GLY A 161 11.88 12.70 2.75
C GLY A 161 11.42 14.02 3.34
N ASP A 162 10.87 14.02 4.56
CA ASP A 162 10.45 15.22 5.27
C ASP A 162 11.60 15.85 6.07
N THR A 163 12.48 15.03 6.64
CA THR A 163 13.49 15.46 7.63
C THR A 163 14.91 15.54 7.08
N GLY A 164 15.19 14.90 5.94
CA GLY A 164 16.54 14.69 5.41
C GLY A 164 17.40 13.76 6.27
N GLN A 165 16.85 13.11 7.29
CA GLN A 165 17.58 12.21 8.19
C GLN A 165 17.19 10.76 7.92
N TRP A 166 18.18 9.88 7.74
CA TRP A 166 17.94 8.44 7.54
C TRP A 166 17.61 7.75 8.87
N PRO A 167 16.35 7.31 9.09
CA PRO A 167 16.01 6.54 10.28
C PRO A 167 16.63 5.14 10.21
N ARG A 168 16.66 4.44 11.35
CA ARG A 168 17.16 3.06 11.41
C ARG A 168 16.32 2.09 10.57
N LEU A 169 15.00 2.28 10.51
CA LEU A 169 14.07 1.50 9.70
C LEU A 169 13.53 2.38 8.58
N GLN A 170 13.56 1.86 7.36
CA GLN A 170 13.00 2.50 6.17
C GLN A 170 12.24 1.46 5.32
N GLY A 171 11.48 1.95 4.35
CA GLY A 171 10.77 1.12 3.38
C GLY A 171 9.26 1.24 3.46
N SER A 172 8.57 0.19 3.02
CA SER A 172 7.12 0.15 2.92
C SER A 172 6.55 -1.23 3.21
N ILE A 173 5.27 -1.25 3.55
CA ILE A 173 4.48 -2.47 3.68
C ILE A 173 3.24 -2.38 2.82
N LYS A 174 2.71 -3.52 2.38
CA LYS A 174 1.43 -3.56 1.64
C LYS A 174 0.55 -4.65 2.24
N LEU A 175 -0.65 -4.27 2.67
CA LEU A 175 -1.67 -5.21 3.15
C LEU A 175 -2.79 -5.33 2.12
N TYR A 176 -3.21 -6.56 1.82
CA TYR A 176 -4.33 -6.82 0.92
C TYR A 176 -5.00 -8.15 1.23
N LEU A 177 -6.22 -8.30 0.73
CA LEU A 177 -6.95 -9.55 0.76
C LEU A 177 -6.83 -10.27 -0.58
N SER A 178 -6.50 -11.55 -0.53
CA SER A 178 -6.77 -12.50 -1.60
C SER A 178 -7.64 -13.61 -1.00
N ARG A 179 -7.20 -14.86 -1.04
CA ARG A 179 -7.82 -15.93 -0.24
C ARG A 179 -7.68 -15.70 1.27
N TYR A 180 -6.60 -15.03 1.67
CA TYR A 180 -6.26 -14.68 3.06
C TYR A 180 -5.77 -13.23 3.12
N LEU A 181 -5.53 -12.73 4.33
CA LEU A 181 -4.80 -11.47 4.52
C LEU A 181 -3.32 -11.71 4.20
N HIS A 182 -2.76 -10.88 3.34
CA HIS A 182 -1.34 -10.86 3.03
C HIS A 182 -0.69 -9.58 3.55
N LEU A 183 0.56 -9.72 4.02
CA LEU A 183 1.47 -8.62 4.33
C LEU A 183 2.70 -8.80 3.45
N GLU A 184 2.90 -7.88 2.50
CA GLU A 184 4.15 -7.74 1.77
C GLU A 184 5.03 -6.70 2.48
N THR A 185 6.32 -6.99 2.59
CA THR A 185 7.31 -6.10 3.22
C THR A 185 8.42 -5.79 2.24
N ASN A 186 8.69 -4.51 2.04
CA ASN A 186 9.89 -4.02 1.38
C ASN A 186 10.58 -3.08 2.37
N LEU A 187 11.32 -3.67 3.31
CA LEU A 187 11.91 -2.98 4.46
C LEU A 187 13.42 -3.17 4.47
N TRP A 188 14.14 -2.13 4.85
CA TRP A 188 15.58 -2.21 5.08
C TRP A 188 15.96 -1.58 6.42
N LEU A 189 17.07 -2.08 6.96
CA LEU A 189 17.64 -1.64 8.21
C LEU A 189 18.94 -0.91 7.94
N ASN A 190 18.99 0.37 8.28
CA ASN A 190 20.21 1.15 8.21
C ASN A 190 21.10 0.81 9.40
N THR A 191 22.32 0.40 9.10
CA THR A 191 23.34 0.09 10.09
C THR A 191 24.57 0.98 9.87
N PRO A 192 25.41 1.19 10.89
CA PRO A 192 26.67 1.93 10.73
C PRO A 192 27.64 1.30 9.72
N GLY A 193 27.46 0.01 9.40
CA GLY A 193 28.31 -0.70 8.43
C GLY A 193 29.68 -1.12 8.97
N ASP A 194 29.91 -1.09 10.30
CA ASP A 194 31.20 -1.42 10.94
C ASP A 194 31.72 -2.84 10.66
N TYR A 195 30.86 -3.72 10.13
CA TYR A 195 31.19 -5.10 9.73
C TYR A 195 31.77 -5.20 8.31
N LEU A 196 31.83 -4.11 7.55
CA LEU A 196 32.33 -4.09 6.18
C LEU A 196 33.82 -3.72 6.15
N PRO A 197 34.64 -4.38 5.32
CA PRO A 197 36.09 -4.15 5.28
C PRO A 197 36.44 -2.73 4.79
N GLY A 198 37.49 -2.15 5.40
CA GLY A 198 37.75 -0.71 5.59
C GLY A 198 37.95 0.22 4.38
N VAL A 199 37.68 -0.21 3.16
CA VAL A 199 37.62 0.69 1.97
C VAL A 199 36.25 0.70 1.30
N TRP A 200 35.35 -0.22 1.66
CA TRP A 200 34.02 -0.26 1.08
C TRP A 200 33.12 0.78 1.75
N ARG A 201 32.42 1.57 0.95
CA ARG A 201 31.39 2.50 1.41
C ARG A 201 30.08 2.14 0.74
N MET A 202 29.05 1.89 1.53
CA MET A 202 27.69 1.76 0.99
C MET A 202 27.25 3.15 0.47
N PRO A 203 26.63 3.25 -0.70
CA PRO A 203 25.91 4.47 -1.04
C PRO A 203 24.84 4.73 0.05
N PRO A 204 24.54 5.99 0.37
CA PRO A 204 23.46 6.28 1.31
C PRO A 204 22.16 5.66 0.76
N PRO A 205 21.29 5.11 1.62
CA PRO A 205 19.99 4.62 1.20
C PRO A 205 19.17 5.78 0.62
N PRO A 206 18.19 5.51 -0.26
CA PRO A 206 17.35 6.57 -0.78
C PRO A 206 16.57 7.25 0.34
N LEU A 207 16.32 8.55 0.19
CA LEU A 207 15.32 9.22 1.00
C LEU A 207 13.93 8.72 0.62
N GLY A 208 13.06 8.62 1.62
CA GLY A 208 11.64 8.36 1.42
C GLY A 208 10.97 9.47 0.63
N PRO A 209 9.82 9.18 0.01
CA PRO A 209 8.99 10.23 -0.58
C PRO A 209 8.55 11.23 0.50
N PRO A 210 8.52 12.54 0.22
CA PRO A 210 8.02 13.53 1.17
C PRO A 210 6.52 13.30 1.40
N SER A 211 6.10 13.38 2.66
CA SER A 211 4.70 13.31 3.08
C SER A 211 4.09 14.69 3.32
N LEU A 212 4.92 15.74 3.40
CA LEU A 212 4.50 17.12 3.56
C LEU A 212 4.56 17.86 2.23
N ILE A 213 3.50 18.60 1.92
CA ILE A 213 3.48 19.60 0.86
C ILE A 213 3.63 20.95 1.56
N ILE A 214 4.77 21.61 1.36
CA ILE A 214 5.01 22.96 1.86
C ILE A 214 4.90 23.88 0.65
N GLU A 215 3.81 24.64 0.57
CA GLU A 215 3.65 25.70 -0.42
C GLU A 215 4.32 26.96 0.11
N ALA A 216 5.32 27.47 -0.62
CA ALA A 216 5.89 28.77 -0.31
C ALA A 216 4.87 29.86 -0.68
N LEU A 217 4.61 30.79 0.23
CA LEU A 217 3.81 31.98 -0.08
C LEU A 217 4.42 32.70 -1.29
N PRO A 218 3.61 33.19 -2.24
CA PRO A 218 4.13 33.98 -3.35
C PRO A 218 4.89 35.18 -2.78
N GLU A 219 6.12 35.40 -3.28
CA GLU A 219 6.92 36.58 -2.96
C GLU A 219 6.03 37.83 -3.15
N PRO A 220 5.99 38.76 -2.18
CA PRO A 220 5.20 39.97 -2.33
C PRO A 220 5.69 40.70 -3.59
N GLU A 221 4.78 41.01 -4.51
CA GLU A 221 5.11 41.81 -5.68
C GLU A 221 5.81 43.09 -5.20
N SER A 222 7.06 43.27 -5.63
CA SER A 222 7.84 44.46 -5.32
C SER A 222 7.09 45.67 -5.90
N LEU A 223 6.53 46.51 -5.02
CA LEU A 223 5.91 47.79 -5.36
C LEU A 223 6.94 48.82 -5.81
#